data_AF-A0A4Q5YZK9-F1
#
_entry.id   AF-A0A4Q5YZK9-F1
#
_cell.length_a   1.000
_cell.length_b   1.000
_cell.length_c   1.000
_cell.angle_alpha   90.00
_cell.angle_beta   90.00
_cell.angle_gamma   90.00
#
_symmetry.space_group_name_H-M   'P 1'
#
loop_
_entity.id
_entity.type
_entity.pdbx_description
1 polymer ?
#
loop_
_entity_poly.entity_id
_entity_poly.type
_entity_poly.pdbx_seq_one_letter_code
_entity_poly.pdbx_strand_id
1 'polypeptide(L)' 'IYHYLNVPEKVFKQMRSTMVKGIWFNRHIKGKYPFKEVTPGVNQTSLFS' A
#
# COMPACT_ATOMS: atom_id res chain seq x y z
N ILE A 1 4.86 0.01 7.93
CA ILE A 1 3.49 -0.34 7.43
C ILE A 1 3.16 0.64 6.30
N TYR A 2 2.50 0.25 5.21
CA TYR A 2 2.20 1.19 4.11
C TYR A 2 0.69 1.39 3.97
N HIS A 3 0.25 2.65 3.90
CA HIS A 3 -1.15 3.01 3.66
C HIS A 3 -1.30 3.51 2.22
N TYR A 4 -2.01 2.74 1.39
CA TYR A 4 -2.38 3.17 0.05
C TYR A 4 -3.59 4.09 0.10
N LEU A 5 -3.46 5.29 -0.47
CA LEU A 5 -4.48 6.33 -0.42
C LEU A 5 -5.38 6.25 -1.66
N ASN A 6 -6.66 6.63 -1.50
CA ASN A 6 -7.66 6.69 -2.57
C ASN A 6 -7.86 5.38 -3.35
N VAL A 7 -7.64 4.23 -2.71
CA VAL A 7 -7.93 2.93 -3.33
C VAL A 7 -9.45 2.73 -3.36
N PRO A 8 -10.07 2.53 -4.55
CA PRO A 8 -11.51 2.32 -4.65
C PRO A 8 -11.93 1.05 -3.90
N GLU A 9 -13.10 1.09 -3.26
CA GLU A 9 -13.60 -0.03 -2.45
C GLU A 9 -13.72 -1.34 -3.28
N LYS A 10 -14.03 -1.23 -4.57
CA LYS A 10 -14.07 -2.37 -5.51
C LYS A 10 -12.72 -3.10 -5.59
N VAL A 11 -11.63 -2.33 -5.64
CA VAL A 11 -10.24 -2.85 -5.72
C VAL A 11 -9.90 -3.56 -4.41
N PHE A 12 -10.30 -3.01 -3.27
CA PHE A 12 -10.13 -3.67 -1.97
C PHE A 12 -10.91 -5.00 -1.86
N LYS A 13 -12.18 -5.02 -2.30
CA LYS A 13 -13.00 -6.24 -2.33
C LYS A 13 -12.37 -7.32 -3.22
N GLN A 14 -11.90 -6.95 -4.40
CA GLN A 14 -11.19 -7.86 -5.29
C GLN A 14 -9.91 -8.44 -4.65
N MET A 15 -9.11 -7.61 -3.99
CA MET A 15 -7.93 -8.08 -3.25
C MET A 15 -8.30 -9.11 -2.18
N ARG A 16 -9.37 -8.85 -1.41
CA ARG A 16 -9.84 -9.76 -0.35
C ARG A 16 -10.28 -11.11 -0.91
N SER A 17 -10.98 -11.12 -2.04
CA SER A 17 -11.49 -12.34 -2.69
C SER A 17 -10.41 -13.18 -3.38
N THR A 18 -9.23 -12.62 -3.68
CA THR A 18 -8.15 -13.39 -4.34
C THR A 18 -7.35 -14.26 -3.37
N MET A 19 -7.02 -15.48 -3.81
CA MET A 19 -6.13 -16.40 -3.09
C MET A 19 -4.67 -15.92 -3.10
N VAL A 20 -4.19 -15.39 -4.23
CA VAL A 20 -2.78 -14.97 -4.40
C VAL A 20 -2.60 -13.46 -4.28
N LYS A 21 -2.64 -12.98 -3.04
CA LYS A 21 -2.63 -11.54 -2.70
C LYS A 21 -1.39 -10.79 -3.18
N GLY A 22 -0.21 -11.42 -3.12
CA GLY A 22 1.06 -10.79 -3.53
C GLY A 22 1.12 -10.46 -5.03
N ILE A 23 0.79 -11.43 -5.89
CA ILE A 23 0.76 -11.24 -7.35
C ILE A 23 -0.28 -10.19 -7.72
N TRP A 24 -1.47 -10.29 -7.12
CA TRP A 24 -2.55 -9.36 -7.39
C TRP A 24 -2.17 -7.92 -6.98
N PHE A 25 -1.58 -7.75 -5.80
CA PHE A 25 -1.11 -6.46 -5.28
C PHE A 25 -0.05 -5.83 -6.20
N ASN A 26 0.93 -6.61 -6.66
CA ASN A 26 1.96 -6.11 -7.57
C ASN A 26 1.38 -5.64 -8.92
N ARG A 27 0.34 -6.31 -9.42
CA ARG A 27 -0.31 -5.95 -10.68
C ARG A 27 -1.30 -4.79 -10.57
N HIS A 28 -1.99 -4.65 -9.43
CA HIS A 28 -3.14 -3.75 -9.30
C HIS A 28 -2.92 -2.57 -8.37
N ILE A 29 -2.02 -2.67 -7.39
CA ILE A 29 -1.82 -1.63 -6.38
C ILE A 29 -0.42 -1.00 -6.47
N LYS A 30 0.63 -1.81 -6.58
CA LYS A 30 2.01 -1.32 -6.62
C LYS A 30 2.23 -0.36 -7.80
N GLY A 31 2.65 0.86 -7.51
CA GLY A 31 2.93 1.91 -8.50
C GLY A 31 1.70 2.57 -9.14
N LYS A 32 0.47 2.11 -8.83
CA LYS A 32 -0.78 2.69 -9.36
C LYS A 32 -1.47 3.66 -8.41
N TYR A 33 -1.20 3.52 -7.12
CA TYR A 33 -1.80 4.36 -6.09
C TYR A 33 -0.72 5.04 -5.25
N PRO A 34 -0.92 6.31 -4.89
CA PRO A 34 -0.06 6.98 -3.93
C PRO A 34 -0.12 6.23 -2.60
N PHE A 35 1.03 6.04 -1.98
CA PHE A 35 1.13 5.39 -0.69
C PHE A 35 1.90 6.26 0.29
N LYS A 36 1.52 6.16 1.56
CA LYS A 36 2.25 6.75 2.67
C LYS A 36 2.89 5.63 3.47
N GLU A 37 4.19 5.71 3.67
CA GLU A 37 4.86 4.87 4.63
C GLU A 37 4.49 5.34 6.04
N VAL A 38 3.93 4.42 6.81
CA VAL A 38 3.58 4.56 8.21
C VAL A 38 4.52 3.64 8.98
N THR A 39 5.69 4.18 9.31
CA THR A 39 6.60 3.51 10.24
C THR A 39 6.30 4.07 11.62
N PRO A 40 5.75 3.26 12.55
CA PRO A 40 5.57 3.73 13.93
C PRO A 40 6.95 3.97 14.53
N GLY A 41 7.33 5.24 14.71
CA GLY A 41 8.55 5.65 15.39
C GLY A 41 9.74 6.11 14.53
N VAL A 42 9.61 6.19 13.20
CA VAL A 42 10.69 6.72 12.35
C VAL A 42 10.14 7.81 11.43
N ASN A 43 10.39 9.07 11.80
CA ASN A 43 10.25 10.19 10.88
C ASN A 43 11.50 10.21 10.00
N GLN A 44 11.37 9.85 8.73
CA GLN A 44 12.48 9.74 7.77
C GLN A 44 13.30 11.04 7.63
N THR A 45 12.75 12.18 8.06
CA THR A 45 13.44 13.47 8.18
C THR A 45 14.57 13.52 9.22
N SER A 46 14.66 12.57 10.17
CA SER A 46 15.72 12.57 11.20
C SER A 46 16.87 11.60 10.94
N LEU A 47 16.88 10.90 9.79
CA LEU A 47 17.92 9.91 9.47
C LEU A 47 19.09 10.50 8.67
N PHE A 48 19.00 11.77 8.25
CA PHE A 48 20.03 12.48 7.49
C PHE A 48 20.36 13.87 8.06
N SER A 49 20.04 14.11 9.34
CA SER A 49 20.36 15.34 10.08
C SER A 49 21.51 15.11 11.06
#